data_AF-A0A2W4Q1V1-F1
#
_entry.id   AF-A0A2W4Q1V1-F1
#
_cell.length_a   1.000
_cell.length_b   1.000
_cell.length_c   1.000
_cell.angle_alpha   90.00
_cell.angle_beta   90.00
_cell.angle_gamma   90.00
#
_symmetry.space_group_name_H-M   'P 1'
#
loop_
_entity.id
_entity.type
_entity.pdbx_description
1 polymer ?
#
loop_
_entity_poly.entity_id
_entity_poly.type
_entity_poly.pdbx_seq_one_letter_code
_entity_poly.pdbx_strand_id
1 'polypeptide(L)'
;MLQRLAGGSRRDPPVGRQPPGGGPGAGGLLQKAMDAGAGVIGQIPEAELQALREEGRELVLKRLPPEAVLKRGDPETERQVSRILTELVDRRYGPGEMPIILRRELVARLLDDLIGYGPLEPFLKDPEVTEIMVNRWDRIAVERNGQLLETEARFRDEKHLRDVIERMLGPTGRHIDDASPIVNARLPDGSRLNAIIPPVGVRGSALNIRKHRKPFTEEELVRLGTLTPDASAVLLQAVEARLNIAISGGTGSGKTSLTNYLVSLIPPG
;
A
#
# COMPACT_ATOMS: atom_id res chain seq x y z
N MET A 1 68.91 -37.83 39.47
CA MET A 1 69.49 -38.90 38.63
C MET A 1 68.35 -39.75 38.08
N LEU A 2 68.03 -39.55 36.79
CA LEU A 2 67.46 -40.50 35.81
C LEU A 2 66.15 -41.31 36.09
N GLN A 3 65.14 -41.06 35.23
CA GLN A 3 64.32 -42.01 34.40
C GLN A 3 63.59 -43.20 35.09
N ARG A 4 62.38 -43.68 34.74
CA ARG A 4 61.45 -43.57 33.59
C ARG A 4 60.12 -44.32 33.91
N LEU A 5 58.99 -43.77 33.41
CA LEU A 5 57.85 -44.36 32.66
C LEU A 5 56.79 -45.37 33.21
N ALA A 6 55.56 -45.05 32.72
CA ALA A 6 54.33 -45.83 32.44
C ALA A 6 53.28 -45.94 33.57
N GLY A 7 51.98 -45.65 33.38
CA GLY A 7 51.19 -45.21 32.22
C GLY A 7 49.69 -45.21 32.62
N GLY A 8 48.87 -44.34 32.01
CA GLY A 8 47.42 -44.31 32.30
C GLY A 8 46.71 -43.06 31.77
N SER A 9 46.49 -43.03 30.45
CA SER A 9 45.86 -41.96 29.68
C SER A 9 44.33 -41.90 29.88
N ARG A 10 43.79 -40.78 30.37
CA ARG A 10 42.43 -40.31 30.05
C ARG A 10 42.55 -38.94 29.39
N ARG A 11 42.22 -38.86 28.10
CA ARG A 11 42.10 -37.60 27.35
C ARG A 11 40.65 -37.16 27.42
N ASP A 12 40.42 -35.97 27.96
CA ASP A 12 39.15 -35.27 27.80
C ASP A 12 38.94 -34.88 26.32
N PRO A 13 37.70 -34.90 25.81
CA PRO A 13 37.42 -34.46 24.45
C PRO A 13 37.60 -32.93 24.32
N PRO A 14 37.93 -32.41 23.13
CA PRO A 14 38.08 -30.98 22.94
C PRO A 14 36.73 -30.26 23.07
N VAL A 15 36.71 -29.22 23.90
CA VAL A 15 35.60 -28.27 24.03
C VAL A 15 35.41 -27.58 22.68
N GLY A 16 34.35 -27.96 21.96
CA GLY A 16 33.93 -27.29 20.75
C GLY A 16 33.56 -25.85 21.05
N ARG A 17 34.17 -24.91 20.33
CA ARG A 17 33.79 -23.50 20.35
C ARG A 17 32.34 -23.38 19.87
N GLN A 18 31.44 -23.00 20.77
CA GLN A 18 30.11 -22.52 20.42
C GLN A 18 30.24 -21.27 19.53
N PRO A 19 29.57 -21.20 18.38
CA PRO A 19 29.46 -19.95 17.64
C PRO A 19 28.63 -18.94 18.47
N PRO A 20 28.90 -17.63 18.35
CA PRO A 20 28.20 -16.61 19.12
C PRO A 20 26.71 -16.58 18.73
N GLY A 21 25.88 -16.32 19.74
CA GLY A 21 24.42 -16.49 19.74
C GLY A 21 23.71 -16.03 18.48
N GLY A 22 23.01 -16.96 17.84
CA GLY A 22 21.93 -16.63 16.93
C GLY A 22 20.87 -15.84 17.69
N GLY A 23 20.54 -14.65 17.18
CA GLY A 23 19.32 -13.95 17.57
C GLY A 23 18.10 -14.87 17.42
N PRO A 24 16.95 -14.53 18.02
CA PRO A 24 15.78 -15.40 18.03
C PRO A 24 15.50 -15.85 16.59
N GLY A 25 15.66 -17.15 16.34
CA GLY A 25 15.53 -17.72 15.00
C GLY A 25 14.18 -17.34 14.41
N ALA A 26 14.13 -17.13 13.09
CA ALA A 26 12.92 -16.77 12.36
C ALA A 26 11.70 -17.62 12.76
N GLY A 27 11.91 -18.91 13.10
CA GLY A 27 10.88 -19.81 13.61
C GLY A 27 10.17 -19.36 14.90
N GLY A 28 10.84 -18.63 15.80
CA GLY A 28 10.25 -18.13 17.05
C GLY A 28 9.33 -16.91 16.87
N LEU A 29 9.56 -16.11 15.83
CA LEU A 29 8.69 -14.99 15.47
C LEU A 29 7.39 -15.49 14.84
N LEU A 30 7.48 -16.54 14.02
CA LEU A 30 6.35 -17.10 13.29
C LEU A 30 5.37 -17.87 14.19
N GLN A 31 5.85 -18.58 15.22
CA GLN A 31 4.97 -19.27 16.16
C GLN A 31 4.09 -18.28 16.94
N LYS A 32 4.66 -17.14 17.37
CA LYS A 32 3.90 -16.07 18.05
C LYS A 32 2.91 -15.37 17.12
N ALA A 33 3.19 -15.34 15.82
CA ALA A 33 2.29 -14.78 14.83
C ALA A 33 1.04 -15.63 14.59
N MET A 34 1.23 -16.96 14.58
CA MET A 34 0.15 -17.92 14.40
C MET A 34 -0.83 -17.92 15.57
N ASP A 35 -0.36 -17.66 16.80
CA ASP A 35 -1.20 -17.63 17.99
C ASP A 35 -2.04 -16.33 18.13
N ALA A 36 -1.72 -15.27 17.37
CA ALA A 36 -2.27 -13.92 17.58
C ALA A 36 -3.39 -13.48 16.61
N GLY A 37 -3.68 -14.25 15.55
CA GLY A 37 -4.78 -13.93 14.61
C GLY A 37 -4.69 -12.56 13.90
N ALA A 38 -3.56 -11.88 13.99
CA ALA A 38 -3.30 -10.57 13.38
C ALA A 38 -2.51 -10.74 12.08
N GLY A 39 -2.75 -9.88 11.08
CA GLY A 39 -2.01 -9.87 9.82
C GLY A 39 -0.49 -9.88 10.06
N VAL A 40 0.15 -11.00 9.73
CA VAL A 40 1.51 -11.34 10.21
C VAL A 40 2.60 -10.49 9.55
N ILE A 41 2.27 -9.73 8.49
CA ILE A 41 3.23 -8.81 7.85
C ILE A 41 3.73 -7.74 8.85
N GLY A 42 2.97 -7.40 9.90
CA GLY A 42 3.41 -6.50 10.96
C GLY A 42 4.60 -7.00 11.79
N GLN A 43 5.03 -8.25 11.62
CA GLN A 43 6.10 -8.87 12.41
C GLN A 43 7.42 -9.08 11.66
N ILE A 44 7.47 -8.84 10.34
CA ILE A 44 8.76 -8.80 9.63
C ILE A 44 9.44 -7.47 10.00
N PRO A 45 10.70 -7.49 10.50
CA PRO A 45 11.42 -6.26 10.80
C PRO A 45 11.48 -5.35 9.57
N GLU A 46 11.22 -4.05 9.73
CA GLU A 46 11.21 -3.10 8.59
C GLU A 46 12.55 -3.10 7.82
N ALA A 47 13.66 -3.35 8.52
CA ALA A 47 14.98 -3.50 7.90
C ALA A 47 15.06 -4.71 6.95
N GLU A 48 14.43 -5.83 7.30
CA GLU A 48 14.39 -7.03 6.47
C GLU A 48 13.48 -6.81 5.26
N LEU A 49 12.33 -6.16 5.45
CA LEU A 49 11.45 -5.78 4.36
C LEU A 49 12.15 -4.83 3.38
N GLN A 50 12.92 -3.87 3.89
CA GLN A 50 13.74 -2.97 3.08
C GLN A 50 14.81 -3.72 2.27
N ALA A 51 15.49 -4.69 2.89
CA ALA A 51 16.47 -5.51 2.19
C ALA A 51 15.84 -6.32 1.04
N LEU A 52 14.68 -6.95 1.28
CA LEU A 52 13.93 -7.68 0.27
C LEU A 52 13.46 -6.77 -0.88
N ARG A 53 13.04 -5.54 -0.59
CA ARG A 53 12.66 -4.54 -1.60
C ARG A 53 13.83 -4.16 -2.50
N GLU A 54 15.00 -3.94 -1.92
CA GLU A 54 16.20 -3.56 -2.66
C GLU A 54 16.69 -4.69 -3.56
N GLU A 55 16.77 -5.89 -3.02
CA GLU A 55 17.19 -7.10 -3.75
C GLU A 55 16.17 -7.47 -4.85
N GLY A 56 14.87 -7.41 -4.53
CA GLY A 56 13.79 -7.64 -5.49
C GLY A 56 13.85 -6.66 -6.65
N ARG A 57 14.06 -5.37 -6.38
CA ARG A 57 14.24 -4.35 -7.42
C ARG A 57 15.45 -4.64 -8.30
N GLU A 58 16.59 -4.96 -7.71
CA GLU A 58 17.82 -5.25 -8.47
C GLU A 58 17.61 -6.45 -9.40
N LEU A 59 16.98 -7.51 -8.91
CA LEU A 59 16.65 -8.68 -9.73
C LEU A 59 15.67 -8.36 -10.86
N VAL A 60 14.64 -7.56 -10.58
CA VAL A 60 13.67 -7.11 -11.58
C VAL A 60 14.35 -6.27 -12.66
N LEU A 61 15.15 -5.28 -12.30
CA LEU A 61 15.85 -4.41 -13.26
C LEU A 61 16.93 -5.15 -14.08
N LYS A 62 17.49 -6.25 -13.55
CA LYS A 62 18.42 -7.11 -14.31
C LYS A 62 17.71 -7.99 -15.35
N ARG A 63 16.43 -8.32 -15.12
CA ARG A 63 15.67 -9.27 -15.95
C ARG A 63 14.63 -8.60 -16.85
N LEU A 64 14.20 -7.39 -16.51
CA LEU A 64 13.13 -6.65 -17.19
C LEU A 64 13.58 -5.22 -17.51
N PRO A 65 13.18 -4.68 -18.68
CA PRO A 65 13.46 -3.30 -19.02
C PRO A 65 12.70 -2.35 -18.07
N PRO A 66 13.26 -1.18 -17.70
CA PRO A 66 12.61 -0.23 -16.79
C PRO A 66 11.21 0.21 -17.26
N GLU A 67 11.03 0.32 -18.57
CA GLU A 67 9.76 0.72 -19.22
C GLU A 67 8.62 -0.27 -18.94
N ALA A 68 8.93 -1.57 -18.81
CA ALA A 68 7.93 -2.58 -18.46
C ALA A 68 7.42 -2.37 -17.03
N VAL A 69 8.31 -2.05 -16.10
CA VAL A 69 8.02 -1.83 -14.67
C VAL A 69 7.16 -0.56 -14.44
N LEU A 70 7.23 0.41 -15.36
CA LEU A 70 6.41 1.63 -15.29
C LEU A 70 4.98 1.43 -15.80
N LYS A 71 4.72 0.42 -16.64
CA LYS A 71 3.38 0.13 -17.16
C LYS A 71 2.60 -0.77 -16.19
N ARG A 72 1.82 -0.16 -15.29
CA ARG A 72 0.90 -0.90 -14.42
C ARG A 72 -0.21 -1.55 -15.25
N GLY A 73 -0.59 -2.77 -14.87
CA GLY A 73 -1.72 -3.48 -15.45
C GLY A 73 -1.38 -4.34 -16.68
N ASP A 74 -0.10 -4.46 -17.05
CA ASP A 74 0.34 -5.53 -17.96
C ASP A 74 0.40 -6.86 -17.19
N PRO A 75 -0.51 -7.82 -17.46
CA PRO A 75 -0.54 -9.09 -16.74
C PRO A 75 0.71 -9.94 -16.98
N GLU A 76 1.46 -9.73 -18.08
CA GLU A 76 2.69 -10.46 -18.31
C GLU A 76 3.83 -9.94 -17.44
N THR A 77 4.05 -8.62 -17.43
CA THR A 77 5.03 -8.00 -16.53
C THR A 77 4.76 -8.33 -15.07
N GLU A 78 3.50 -8.25 -14.63
CA GLU A 78 3.11 -8.59 -13.26
C GLU A 78 3.44 -10.06 -12.92
N ARG A 79 3.13 -11.00 -13.82
CA ARG A 79 3.48 -12.42 -13.66
C ARG A 79 4.98 -12.66 -13.65
N GLN A 80 5.76 -11.90 -14.41
CA GLN A 80 7.22 -12.02 -14.43
C GLN A 80 7.84 -11.49 -13.13
N VAL A 81 7.42 -10.31 -12.68
CA VAL A 81 7.87 -9.73 -11.40
C VAL A 81 7.46 -10.61 -10.22
N SER A 82 6.23 -11.10 -10.19
CA SER A 82 5.73 -12.01 -9.15
C SER A 82 6.57 -13.30 -9.04
N ARG A 83 6.96 -13.88 -10.19
CA ARG A 83 7.87 -15.04 -10.22
C ARG A 83 9.23 -14.71 -9.63
N ILE A 84 9.84 -13.60 -10.04
CA ILE A 84 11.16 -13.16 -9.52
C ILE A 84 11.10 -12.95 -8.00
N LEU A 85 10.03 -12.32 -7.49
CA LEU A 85 9.85 -12.08 -6.06
C LEU A 85 9.58 -13.36 -5.28
N THR A 86 8.84 -14.30 -5.87
CA THR A 86 8.61 -15.61 -5.25
C THR A 86 9.93 -16.38 -5.12
N GLU A 87 10.75 -16.42 -6.19
CA GLU A 87 12.10 -17.01 -6.15
C GLU A 87 12.99 -16.36 -5.08
N LEU A 88 12.94 -15.04 -4.95
CA LEU A 88 13.69 -14.30 -3.93
C LEU A 88 13.27 -14.70 -2.50
N VAL A 89 11.96 -14.71 -2.22
CA VAL A 89 11.43 -15.07 -0.91
C VAL A 89 11.69 -16.53 -0.59
N ASP A 90 11.59 -17.42 -1.58
CA ASP A 90 11.92 -18.86 -1.45
C ASP A 90 13.40 -19.08 -1.12
N ARG A 91 14.31 -18.32 -1.77
CA ARG A 91 15.74 -18.37 -1.46
C ARG A 91 16.04 -17.86 -0.05
N ARG A 92 15.32 -16.85 0.42
CA ARG A 92 15.60 -16.18 1.70
C ARG A 92 15.12 -17.00 2.91
N TYR A 93 13.93 -17.59 2.84
CA TYR A 93 13.27 -18.25 3.96
C TYR A 93 13.13 -19.77 3.78
N GLY A 94 13.65 -20.36 2.70
CA GLY A 94 13.60 -21.81 2.48
C GLY A 94 12.18 -22.44 2.47
N PRO A 95 12.09 -23.77 2.23
CA PRO A 95 10.85 -24.52 2.33
C PRO A 95 10.44 -24.72 3.80
N GLY A 96 9.21 -24.35 4.15
CA GLY A 96 8.62 -24.64 5.46
C GLY A 96 8.94 -23.63 6.57
N GLU A 97 9.90 -22.72 6.41
CA GLU A 97 10.13 -21.67 7.43
C GLU A 97 9.12 -20.54 7.35
N MET A 98 8.22 -20.49 6.36
CA MET A 98 7.14 -19.49 6.33
C MET A 98 5.84 -20.12 5.82
N PRO A 99 4.72 -19.98 6.54
CA PRO A 99 3.40 -20.39 6.07
C PRO A 99 3.07 -19.79 4.69
N ILE A 100 2.39 -20.58 3.86
CA ILE A 100 2.08 -20.22 2.46
C ILE A 100 1.32 -18.88 2.38
N ILE A 101 0.38 -18.63 3.30
CA ILE A 101 -0.41 -17.39 3.32
C ILE A 101 0.50 -16.18 3.50
N LEU A 102 1.44 -16.25 4.45
CA LEU A 102 2.36 -15.15 4.75
C LEU A 102 3.36 -14.89 3.63
N ARG A 103 3.82 -15.98 3.01
CA ARG A 103 4.66 -15.90 1.82
C ARG A 103 3.95 -15.14 0.70
N ARG A 104 2.69 -15.49 0.41
CA ARG A 104 1.88 -14.83 -0.61
C ARG A 104 1.64 -13.35 -0.29
N GLU A 105 1.36 -13.04 0.96
CA GLU A 105 1.19 -11.67 1.43
C GLU A 105 2.48 -10.83 1.28
N LEU A 106 3.64 -11.38 1.65
CA LEU A 106 4.93 -10.72 1.48
C LEU A 106 5.25 -10.46 0.00
N VAL A 107 5.06 -11.47 -0.86
CA VAL A 107 5.25 -11.33 -2.31
C VAL A 107 4.31 -10.26 -2.88
N ALA A 108 3.03 -10.27 -2.49
CA ALA A 108 2.07 -9.26 -2.93
C ALA A 108 2.49 -7.84 -2.50
N ARG A 109 3.01 -7.67 -1.27
CA ARG A 109 3.50 -6.38 -0.79
C ARG A 109 4.74 -5.92 -1.55
N LEU A 110 5.70 -6.81 -1.81
CA LEU A 110 6.87 -6.50 -2.62
C LEU A 110 6.49 -6.15 -4.07
N LEU A 111 5.46 -6.81 -4.60
CA LEU A 111 4.94 -6.54 -5.94
C LEU A 111 4.28 -5.16 -6.00
N ASP A 112 3.42 -4.83 -5.03
CA ASP A 112 2.81 -3.50 -4.87
C ASP A 112 3.89 -2.41 -4.76
N ASP A 113 5.01 -2.69 -4.09
CA ASP A 113 6.14 -1.75 -3.96
C ASP A 113 6.92 -1.54 -5.26
N LEU A 114 7.09 -2.58 -6.08
CA LEU A 114 7.90 -2.48 -7.30
C LEU A 114 7.12 -1.98 -8.52
N ILE A 115 5.90 -2.50 -8.72
CA ILE A 115 5.06 -2.22 -9.90
C ILE A 115 3.67 -1.66 -9.57
N GLY A 116 3.30 -1.57 -8.29
CA GLY A 116 2.06 -0.92 -7.83
C GLY A 116 2.26 0.57 -7.53
N TYR A 117 1.47 1.12 -6.62
CA TYR A 117 1.61 2.53 -6.20
C TYR A 117 2.46 2.74 -4.95
N GLY A 118 3.30 1.75 -4.63
CA GLY A 118 4.24 1.81 -3.52
C GLY A 118 3.53 2.01 -2.17
N PRO A 119 4.01 2.94 -1.31
CA PRO A 119 3.46 3.15 0.02
C PRO A 119 2.00 3.64 0.01
N LEU A 120 1.44 4.02 -1.14
CA LEU A 120 0.06 4.49 -1.26
C LEU A 120 -0.97 3.36 -1.38
N GLU A 121 -0.56 2.14 -1.75
CA GLU A 121 -1.51 1.04 -2.03
C GLU A 121 -2.45 0.71 -0.85
N PRO A 122 -1.97 0.63 0.41
CA PRO A 122 -2.87 0.38 1.53
C PRO A 122 -3.97 1.45 1.66
N PHE A 123 -3.62 2.73 1.44
CA PHE A 123 -4.58 3.84 1.55
C PHE A 123 -5.54 3.92 0.35
N LEU A 124 -5.07 3.54 -0.83
CA LEU A 124 -5.91 3.44 -2.03
C LEU A 124 -6.94 2.31 -1.89
N LYS A 125 -6.56 1.19 -1.26
CA LYS A 125 -7.46 0.05 -1.00
C LYS A 125 -8.41 0.29 0.19
N ASP A 126 -8.07 1.17 1.12
CA ASP A 126 -8.86 1.45 2.33
C ASP A 126 -10.11 2.30 2.04
N PRO A 127 -11.34 1.76 2.15
CA PRO A 127 -12.57 2.51 1.86
C PRO A 127 -12.80 3.70 2.80
N GLU A 128 -12.22 3.70 4.01
CA GLU A 128 -12.37 4.76 5.00
C GLU A 128 -11.53 6.00 4.67
N VAL A 129 -10.51 5.86 3.81
CA VAL A 129 -9.70 7.00 3.30
C VAL A 129 -10.48 7.75 2.21
N THR A 130 -10.63 9.07 2.36
CA THR A 130 -11.28 9.96 1.38
C THR A 130 -10.25 10.65 0.48
N GLU A 131 -9.12 11.04 1.05
CA GLU A 131 -8.09 11.84 0.39
C GLU A 131 -6.70 11.37 0.81
N ILE A 132 -5.75 11.40 -0.12
CA ILE A 132 -4.34 11.06 0.11
C ILE A 132 -3.51 12.23 -0.36
N MET A 133 -2.70 12.80 0.53
CA MET A 133 -1.82 13.93 0.25
C MET A 133 -0.37 13.51 0.47
N VAL A 134 0.46 13.73 -0.54
CA VAL A 134 1.91 13.55 -0.46
C VAL A 134 2.52 14.92 -0.68
N ASN A 135 3.01 15.52 0.40
CA ASN A 135 3.64 16.85 0.34
C ASN A 135 5.12 16.78 -0.02
N ARG A 136 5.72 15.60 0.18
CA ARG A 136 7.11 15.24 -0.16
C ARG A 136 7.20 13.71 -0.13
N TRP A 137 8.22 13.13 -0.78
CA TRP A 137 8.45 11.69 -0.77
C TRP A 137 8.43 11.04 0.64
N ASP A 138 8.79 11.76 1.70
CA ASP A 138 8.81 11.31 3.10
C ASP A 138 7.64 11.83 3.96
N ARG A 139 6.65 12.52 3.36
CA ARG A 139 5.51 13.11 4.08
C ARG A 139 4.19 12.78 3.40
N ILE A 140 3.51 11.78 3.95
CA ILE A 140 2.22 11.29 3.46
C ILE A 140 1.18 11.47 4.56
N ALA A 141 0.10 12.16 4.24
CA ALA A 141 -1.07 12.32 5.09
C ALA A 141 -2.31 11.79 4.37
N VAL A 142 -3.28 11.33 5.14
CA VAL A 142 -4.56 10.84 4.62
C VAL A 142 -5.71 11.48 5.36
N GLU A 143 -6.82 11.72 4.66
CA GLU A 143 -8.07 12.07 5.29
C GLU A 143 -8.89 10.80 5.55
N ARG A 144 -9.33 10.62 6.79
CA ARG A 144 -10.27 9.57 7.20
C ARG A 144 -11.37 10.20 8.02
N ASN A 145 -12.63 9.91 7.69
CA ASN A 145 -13.79 10.43 8.41
C ASN A 145 -13.76 11.96 8.62
N GLY A 146 -13.29 12.70 7.61
CA GLY A 146 -13.16 14.16 7.64
C GLY A 146 -12.00 14.70 8.50
N GLN A 147 -11.15 13.83 9.04
CA GLN A 147 -9.96 14.20 9.81
C GLN A 147 -8.68 13.92 9.04
N LEU A 148 -7.77 14.88 9.05
CA LEU A 148 -6.44 14.74 8.47
C LEU A 148 -5.52 14.01 9.45
N LEU A 149 -4.88 12.94 8.99
CA LEU A 149 -3.98 12.09 9.76
C LEU A 149 -2.63 11.96 9.04
N GLU A 150 -1.55 12.29 9.74
CA GLU A 150 -0.19 11.98 9.28
C GLU A 150 0.07 10.47 9.36
N THR A 151 0.88 9.94 8.44
CA THR A 151 1.19 8.51 8.38
C THR A 151 2.69 8.26 8.51
N GLU A 152 3.06 7.06 8.95
CA GLU A 152 4.46 6.60 8.97
C GLU A 152 4.95 6.14 7.58
N ALA A 153 4.05 6.08 6.60
CA ALA A 153 4.36 5.64 5.26
C ALA A 153 5.17 6.70 4.52
N ARG A 154 6.17 6.23 3.77
CA ARG A 154 7.08 7.09 3.00
C ARG A 154 7.51 6.37 1.74
N PHE A 155 7.72 7.14 0.69
CA PHE A 155 8.50 6.69 -0.45
C PHE A 155 9.96 6.52 -0.03
N ARG A 156 10.75 5.86 -0.88
CA ARG A 156 12.17 5.65 -0.61
C ARG A 156 12.97 6.93 -0.83
N ASP A 157 12.62 7.62 -1.91
CA ASP A 157 13.30 8.80 -2.40
C ASP A 157 12.37 9.56 -3.36
N GLU A 158 12.81 10.76 -3.76
CA GLU A 158 12.12 11.62 -4.71
C GLU A 158 11.88 10.96 -6.07
N LYS A 159 12.83 10.13 -6.55
CA LYS A 159 12.69 9.44 -7.84
C LYS A 159 11.56 8.40 -7.77
N HIS A 160 11.46 7.67 -6.66
CA HIS A 160 10.41 6.68 -6.44
C HIS A 160 9.02 7.35 -6.47
N LEU A 161 8.87 8.51 -5.83
CA LEU A 161 7.60 9.27 -5.92
C LEU A 161 7.28 9.65 -7.37
N ARG A 162 8.26 10.17 -8.13
CA ARG A 162 8.06 10.51 -9.56
C ARG A 162 7.69 9.30 -10.42
N ASP A 163 8.41 8.18 -10.28
CA ASP A 163 8.13 6.94 -11.00
C ASP A 163 6.68 6.47 -10.72
N VAL A 164 6.20 6.61 -9.48
CA VAL A 164 4.81 6.28 -9.10
C VAL A 164 3.80 7.26 -9.68
N ILE A 165 4.09 8.57 -9.70
CA ILE A 165 3.24 9.57 -10.36
C ILE A 165 3.09 9.24 -11.85
N GLU A 166 4.20 9.02 -12.56
CA GLU A 166 4.19 8.68 -13.98
C GLU A 166 3.38 7.39 -14.24
N ARG A 167 3.56 6.37 -13.40
CA ARG A 167 2.79 5.12 -13.46
C ARG A 167 1.29 5.35 -13.27
N MET A 168 0.88 6.23 -12.35
CA MET A 168 -0.53 6.60 -12.17
C MET A 168 -1.11 7.33 -13.38
N LEU A 169 -0.30 8.15 -14.06
CA LEU A 169 -0.72 8.92 -15.23
C LEU A 169 -0.78 8.08 -16.51
N GLY A 170 0.03 7.02 -16.63
CA GLY A 170 0.13 6.17 -17.81
C GLY A 170 -1.23 5.77 -18.43
N PRO A 171 -2.17 5.20 -17.66
CA PRO A 171 -3.50 4.82 -18.16
C PRO A 171 -4.38 6.01 -18.59
N THR A 172 -4.07 7.22 -18.13
CA THR A 172 -4.88 8.42 -18.37
C THR A 172 -4.50 9.15 -19.67
N GLY A 173 -3.41 8.73 -20.32
CA GLY A 173 -2.83 9.42 -21.49
C GLY A 173 -2.23 10.79 -21.17
N ARG A 174 -2.08 11.13 -19.88
CA ARG A 174 -1.40 12.34 -19.42
C ARG A 174 0.05 12.01 -19.08
N HIS A 175 0.89 13.03 -19.08
CA HIS A 175 2.29 12.96 -18.68
C HIS A 175 2.62 14.17 -17.80
N ILE A 176 3.75 14.07 -17.09
CA ILE A 176 4.32 15.14 -16.28
C ILE A 176 5.83 15.09 -16.50
N ASP A 177 6.43 16.23 -16.81
CA ASP A 177 7.88 16.36 -17.08
C ASP A 177 8.35 17.80 -16.82
N ASP A 178 9.64 18.06 -17.00
CA ASP A 178 10.23 19.38 -16.71
C ASP A 178 9.64 20.52 -17.56
N ALA A 179 9.06 20.21 -18.74
CA ALA A 179 8.38 21.20 -19.58
C ALA A 179 6.91 21.41 -19.15
N SER A 180 6.27 20.39 -18.60
CA SER A 180 4.90 20.39 -18.07
C SER A 180 4.85 19.88 -16.62
N PRO A 181 5.33 20.66 -15.63
CA PRO A 181 5.56 20.19 -14.26
C PRO A 181 4.31 20.12 -13.38
N ILE A 182 3.11 20.31 -13.94
CA ILE A 182 1.83 20.28 -13.24
C ILE A 182 0.85 19.44 -14.05
N VAL A 183 0.13 18.54 -13.39
CA VAL A 183 -0.88 17.70 -14.04
C VAL A 183 -2.13 17.55 -13.19
N ASN A 184 -3.27 17.52 -13.88
CA ASN A 184 -4.55 17.09 -13.32
C ASN A 184 -5.08 15.93 -14.16
N ALA A 185 -5.45 14.84 -13.52
CA ALA A 185 -5.91 13.64 -14.18
C ALA A 185 -7.08 12.99 -13.43
N ARG A 186 -7.87 12.20 -14.18
CA ARG A 186 -8.84 11.27 -13.60
C ARG A 186 -8.28 9.86 -13.78
N LEU A 187 -8.08 9.17 -12.66
CA LEU A 187 -7.57 7.82 -12.62
C LEU A 187 -8.65 6.82 -13.09
N PRO A 188 -8.27 5.59 -13.50
CA PRO A 188 -9.23 4.58 -13.99
C PRO A 188 -10.33 4.19 -13.00
N ASP A 189 -10.07 4.32 -11.70
CA ASP A 189 -11.05 4.09 -10.63
C ASP A 189 -12.03 5.28 -10.45
N GLY A 190 -11.88 6.35 -11.24
CA GLY A 190 -12.65 7.58 -11.18
C GLY A 190 -12.07 8.64 -10.25
N SER A 191 -11.04 8.31 -9.46
CA SER A 191 -10.38 9.21 -8.51
C SER A 191 -9.72 10.38 -9.24
N ARG A 192 -9.60 11.53 -8.56
CA ARG A 192 -8.93 12.71 -9.13
C ARG A 192 -7.51 12.78 -8.58
N LEU A 193 -6.54 12.89 -9.47
CA LEU A 193 -5.13 13.10 -9.15
C LEU A 193 -4.73 14.51 -9.56
N ASN A 194 -4.14 15.25 -8.63
CA ASN A 194 -3.34 16.44 -8.90
C ASN A 194 -1.89 16.13 -8.53
N ALA A 195 -0.93 16.45 -9.39
CA ALA A 195 0.48 16.29 -9.06
C ALA A 195 1.30 17.45 -9.60
N ILE A 196 2.38 17.76 -8.89
CA ILE A 196 3.38 18.75 -9.25
C ILE A 196 4.77 18.15 -9.07
N ILE A 197 5.72 18.57 -9.91
CA ILE A 197 7.14 18.24 -9.79
C ILE A 197 8.00 19.53 -9.80
N PRO A 198 9.29 19.46 -9.43
CA PRO A 198 10.20 20.58 -9.64
C PRO A 198 10.22 21.05 -11.11
N PRO A 199 10.41 22.35 -11.38
CA PRO A 199 10.72 23.42 -10.43
C PRO A 199 9.51 24.02 -9.70
N VAL A 200 8.27 23.64 -10.05
CA VAL A 200 7.05 24.17 -9.40
C VAL A 200 6.95 23.69 -7.95
N GLY A 201 7.25 22.41 -7.71
CA GLY A 201 7.38 21.84 -6.38
C GLY A 201 8.65 22.32 -5.68
N VAL A 202 8.57 23.43 -4.93
CA VAL A 202 9.72 24.01 -4.20
C VAL A 202 10.41 23.01 -3.26
N ARG A 203 9.66 22.02 -2.76
CA ARG A 203 10.12 21.00 -1.82
C ARG A 203 10.32 19.62 -2.46
N GLY A 204 10.33 19.54 -3.79
CA GLY A 204 10.26 18.27 -4.51
C GLY A 204 8.84 18.01 -5.04
N SER A 205 8.63 16.82 -5.59
CA SER A 205 7.34 16.39 -6.10
C SER A 205 6.30 16.27 -4.99
N ALA A 206 5.06 16.58 -5.34
CA ALA A 206 3.90 16.44 -4.45
C ALA A 206 2.69 15.98 -5.26
N LEU A 207 1.77 15.27 -4.60
CA LEU A 207 0.51 14.86 -5.20
C LEU A 207 -0.64 14.88 -4.20
N ASN A 208 -1.85 14.97 -4.72
CA ASN A 208 -3.09 14.81 -3.99
C ASN A 208 -4.04 13.90 -4.79
N ILE A 209 -4.53 12.84 -4.16
CA ILE A 209 -5.54 11.94 -4.71
C ILE A 209 -6.81 12.07 -3.90
N ARG A 210 -7.87 12.54 -4.55
CA ARG A 210 -9.23 12.55 -4.01
C ARG A 210 -9.95 11.32 -4.54
N LYS A 211 -10.18 10.35 -3.65
CA LYS A 211 -10.72 9.04 -4.03
C LYS A 211 -12.14 9.17 -4.54
N HIS A 212 -12.45 8.46 -5.62
CA HIS A 212 -13.83 8.30 -6.03
C HIS A 212 -14.51 7.31 -5.08
N ARG A 213 -15.55 7.77 -4.39
CA ARG A 213 -16.40 6.92 -3.57
C ARG A 213 -17.68 6.61 -4.31
N LYS A 214 -18.13 5.37 -4.18
CA LYS A 214 -19.52 5.03 -4.52
C LYS A 214 -20.44 5.89 -3.65
N PRO A 215 -21.60 6.32 -4.17
CA PRO A 215 -22.64 6.88 -3.34
C PRO A 215 -22.95 5.93 -2.18
N PHE A 216 -23.24 6.49 -1.00
CA PHE A 216 -23.73 5.69 0.11
C PHE A 216 -25.05 5.04 -0.28
N THR A 217 -25.28 3.82 0.19
CA THR A 217 -26.61 3.20 0.10
C THR A 217 -27.54 3.78 1.16
N GLU A 218 -28.84 3.54 1.00
CA GLU A 218 -29.84 3.92 2.00
C GLU A 218 -29.52 3.29 3.36
N GLU A 219 -29.19 1.99 3.38
CA GLU A 219 -28.89 1.25 4.60
C GLU A 219 -27.67 1.83 5.32
N GLU A 220 -26.67 2.30 4.57
CA GLU A 220 -25.48 2.93 5.14
C GLU A 220 -25.83 4.29 5.77
N LEU A 221 -26.61 5.13 5.09
CA LEU A 221 -27.03 6.43 5.62
C LEU A 221 -27.91 6.29 6.87
N VAL A 222 -28.80 5.28 6.89
CA VAL A 222 -29.62 4.96 8.05
C VAL A 222 -28.77 4.43 9.20
N ARG A 223 -27.84 3.51 8.93
CA ARG A 223 -26.92 2.97 9.95
C ARG A 223 -26.03 4.06 10.56
N LEU A 224 -25.60 5.02 9.76
CA LEU A 224 -24.81 6.19 10.21
C LEU A 224 -25.67 7.22 10.96
N GLY A 225 -26.99 7.03 11.05
CA GLY A 225 -27.92 7.98 11.66
C GLY A 225 -28.04 9.30 10.88
N THR A 226 -27.60 9.33 9.62
CA THR A 226 -27.69 10.52 8.75
C THR A 226 -29.11 10.72 8.24
N LEU A 227 -29.84 9.64 7.99
CA LEU A 227 -31.26 9.64 7.62
C LEU A 227 -32.03 8.63 8.48
N THR A 228 -33.31 8.90 8.72
CA THR A 228 -34.25 7.85 9.15
C THR A 228 -34.84 7.16 7.92
N PRO A 229 -35.33 5.91 8.04
CA PRO A 229 -36.04 5.24 6.95
C PRO A 229 -37.19 6.09 6.39
N ASP A 230 -37.96 6.74 7.27
CA ASP A 230 -39.08 7.60 6.86
C ASP A 230 -38.61 8.83 6.06
N ALA A 231 -37.51 9.48 6.50
CA ALA A 231 -36.95 10.61 5.78
C ALA A 231 -36.40 10.21 4.41
N SER A 232 -35.78 9.03 4.33
CA SER A 232 -35.31 8.44 3.07
C SER A 232 -36.46 8.20 2.09
N ALA A 233 -37.56 7.59 2.56
CA ALA A 233 -38.75 7.36 1.75
C ALA A 233 -39.37 8.67 1.20
N VAL A 234 -39.43 9.72 2.02
CA VAL A 234 -39.90 11.05 1.58
C VAL A 234 -38.98 11.63 0.51
N LEU A 235 -37.66 11.51 0.67
CA LEU A 235 -36.69 12.00 -0.30
C LEU A 235 -36.77 11.24 -1.62
N LEU A 236 -36.96 9.91 -1.59
CA LEU A 236 -37.18 9.10 -2.79
C LEU A 236 -38.42 9.58 -3.56
N GLN A 237 -39.55 9.77 -2.87
CA GLN A 237 -40.77 10.28 -3.50
C GLN A 237 -40.59 11.68 -4.08
N ALA A 238 -39.82 12.55 -3.41
CA ALA A 238 -39.49 13.88 -3.95
C ALA A 238 -38.63 13.81 -5.22
N VAL A 239 -37.68 12.85 -5.30
CA VAL A 239 -36.87 12.61 -6.50
C VAL A 239 -37.73 12.06 -7.65
N GLU A 240 -38.60 11.08 -7.39
CA GLU A 240 -39.52 10.51 -8.39
C GLU A 240 -40.49 11.56 -8.94
N ALA A 241 -41.00 12.44 -8.07
CA ALA A 241 -41.84 13.57 -8.43
C ALA A 241 -41.08 14.73 -9.10
N ARG A 242 -39.75 14.60 -9.30
CA ARG A 242 -38.86 15.60 -9.90
C ARG A 242 -38.92 16.97 -9.20
N LEU A 243 -39.04 16.96 -7.88
CA LEU A 243 -39.00 18.18 -7.09
C LEU A 243 -37.58 18.74 -7.03
N ASN A 244 -37.47 20.07 -6.93
CA ASN A 244 -36.18 20.73 -6.71
C ASN A 244 -35.77 20.57 -5.24
N ILE A 245 -34.64 19.92 -4.98
CA ILE A 245 -34.13 19.65 -3.63
C ILE A 245 -32.81 20.41 -3.43
N ALA A 246 -32.76 21.27 -2.41
CA ALA A 246 -31.55 22.00 -2.03
C ALA A 246 -30.98 21.43 -0.72
N ILE A 247 -29.71 21.00 -0.75
CA ILE A 247 -29.00 20.46 0.42
C ILE A 247 -28.03 21.53 0.95
N SER A 248 -28.13 21.88 2.22
CA SER A 248 -27.32 22.92 2.88
C SER A 248 -26.70 22.41 4.20
N GLY A 249 -25.71 23.14 4.73
CA GLY A 249 -24.92 22.72 5.90
C GLY A 249 -23.45 23.16 5.85
N GLY A 250 -22.73 23.06 6.98
CA GLY A 250 -21.31 23.45 7.11
C GLY A 250 -20.32 22.58 6.32
N THR A 251 -19.07 23.01 6.21
CA THR A 251 -18.01 22.20 5.57
C THR A 251 -17.88 20.84 6.28
N GLY A 252 -17.76 19.75 5.52
CA GLY A 252 -17.66 18.39 6.07
C GLY A 252 -18.97 17.77 6.57
N SER A 253 -20.12 18.48 6.53
CA SER A 253 -21.39 17.97 7.07
C SER A 253 -22.10 16.89 6.23
N GLY A 254 -21.43 16.26 5.27
CA GLY A 254 -22.02 15.19 4.44
C GLY A 254 -22.93 15.65 3.28
N LYS A 255 -23.00 16.95 2.96
CA LYS A 255 -23.86 17.47 1.87
C LYS A 255 -23.65 16.73 0.54
N THR A 256 -22.41 16.68 0.08
CA THR A 256 -22.05 16.03 -1.20
C THR A 256 -22.35 14.54 -1.16
N SER A 257 -22.21 13.89 0.01
CA SER A 257 -22.57 12.49 0.21
C SER A 257 -24.07 12.26 0.01
N LEU A 258 -24.90 13.10 0.66
CA LEU A 258 -26.36 13.04 0.51
C LEU A 258 -26.79 13.38 -0.92
N THR A 259 -26.18 14.38 -1.55
CA THR A 259 -26.44 14.72 -2.95
C THR A 259 -26.16 13.55 -3.87
N ASN A 260 -25.02 12.88 -3.71
CA ASN A 260 -24.66 11.73 -4.55
C ASN A 260 -25.64 10.55 -4.34
N TYR A 261 -26.11 10.33 -3.12
CA TYR A 261 -27.16 9.34 -2.84
C TYR A 261 -28.46 9.69 -3.57
N LEU A 262 -28.99 10.92 -3.43
CA LEU A 262 -30.23 11.31 -4.11
C LEU A 262 -30.11 11.24 -5.63
N VAL A 263 -28.96 11.61 -6.19
CA VAL A 263 -28.68 11.47 -7.63
C VAL A 263 -28.74 10.00 -8.06
N SER A 264 -28.30 9.07 -7.21
CA SER A 264 -28.37 7.63 -7.50
C SER A 264 -29.79 7.06 -7.53
N LEU A 265 -30.77 7.76 -6.96
CA LEU A 265 -32.19 7.36 -6.96
C LEU A 265 -32.93 7.83 -8.22
N ILE A 266 -32.33 8.65 -9.08
CA ILE A 266 -32.99 9.19 -10.27
C ILE A 266 -33.31 8.02 -11.22
N PRO A 267 -34.59 7.79 -11.59
CA PRO A 267 -34.97 6.72 -12.51
C PRO A 267 -34.31 6.90 -13.88
N PRO A 268 -33.90 5.82 -14.57
CA PRO A 268 -33.47 5.90 -15.96
C PRO A 268 -34.61 6.46 -16.82
N GLY A 269 -34.28 7.42 -17.68
CA GLY A 269 -35.22 8.12 -18.56
C GLY A 269 -35.71 7.28 -19.73
#